data_AF-A0A1I2GC82-F1
#
_entry.id   AF-A0A1I2GC82-F1
#
_cell.length_a   1.000
_cell.length_b   1.000
_cell.length_c   1.000
_cell.angle_alpha   90.00
_cell.angle_beta   90.00
_cell.angle_gamma   90.00
#
_symmetry.space_group_name_H-M   'P 1'
#
loop_
_entity.id
_entity.type
_entity.pdbx_description
1 polymer ?
#
loop_
_entity_poly.entity_id
_entity_poly.type
_entity_poly.pdbx_seq_one_letter_code
_entity_poly.pdbx_strand_id
1 'polypeptide(L)'
;MSLPDLTTYAPHRSALDAEFEGTIVPGLRADFYRRADGDRIASVGRYSYRGRDVLMAWGYTDEKHCRQHAVRSVHGWSAVADGCPDVRLDGDSFEVRTPDGEWLRP
;
A
#
# COMPACT_ATOMS: atom_id res chain seq x y z
N MET A 1 7.04 -13.94 -5.71
CA MET A 1 5.87 -13.23 -6.28
C MET A 1 6.33 -11.86 -6.73
N SER A 2 5.71 -11.30 -7.78
CA SER A 2 6.02 -9.98 -8.31
C SER A 2 5.03 -8.93 -7.81
N LEU A 3 5.36 -7.66 -8.00
CA LEU A 3 4.41 -6.57 -7.83
C LEU A 3 3.14 -6.81 -8.67
N PRO A 4 1.96 -6.39 -8.19
CA PRO A 4 0.73 -6.46 -8.96
C PRO A 4 0.81 -5.52 -10.17
N ASP A 5 0.48 -6.04 -11.35
CA ASP A 5 0.24 -5.22 -12.54
C ASP A 5 -1.15 -4.60 -12.47
N LEU A 6 -1.20 -3.32 -12.09
CA LEU A 6 -2.44 -2.56 -11.91
C LEU A 6 -3.25 -2.42 -13.21
N THR A 7 -2.66 -2.61 -14.39
CA THR A 7 -3.40 -2.55 -15.66
C THR A 7 -4.41 -3.69 -15.81
N THR A 8 -4.22 -4.77 -15.04
CA THR A 8 -5.16 -5.90 -14.99
C THR A 8 -6.31 -5.70 -13.99
N TYR A 9 -6.29 -4.59 -13.22
CA TYR A 9 -7.30 -4.29 -12.22
C TYR A 9 -8.18 -3.11 -12.65
N ALA A 10 -9.44 -3.12 -12.22
CA ALA A 10 -10.32 -1.97 -12.36
C ALA A 10 -10.13 -1.03 -11.15
N PRO A 11 -10.07 0.31 -11.36
CA PRO A 11 -10.17 1.27 -10.27
C PRO A 11 -11.48 1.07 -9.50
N HIS A 12 -11.40 1.00 -8.18
CA HIS A 12 -12.57 0.77 -7.33
C HIS A 12 -12.97 2.03 -6.55
N ARG A 13 -12.01 2.63 -5.83
CA ARG A 13 -12.23 3.89 -5.08
C ARG A 13 -10.89 4.55 -4.76
N SER A 14 -10.95 5.84 -4.43
CA SER A 14 -9.81 6.60 -3.92
C SER A 14 -10.19 7.30 -2.62
N ALA A 15 -9.22 7.44 -1.72
CA ALA A 15 -9.32 8.26 -0.51
C ALA A 15 -8.21 9.32 -0.54
N LEU A 16 -8.59 10.58 -0.43
CA LEU A 16 -7.68 11.68 -0.10
C LEU A 16 -7.53 11.73 1.43
N ASP A 17 -6.36 12.14 1.90
CA ASP A 17 -5.99 12.12 3.32
C ASP A 17 -6.32 10.77 3.97
N ALA A 18 -5.79 9.70 3.35
CA ALA A 18 -5.99 8.34 3.79
C ALA A 18 -5.41 8.12 5.20
N GLU A 19 -5.91 7.09 5.87
CA GLU A 19 -5.50 6.75 7.23
C GLU A 19 -4.57 5.53 7.30
N PHE A 20 -3.68 5.54 8.29
CA PHE A 20 -3.02 4.34 8.79
C PHE A 20 -3.50 4.09 10.22
N GLU A 21 -3.98 2.89 10.50
CA GLU A 21 -4.44 2.47 11.83
C GLU A 21 -5.46 3.45 12.48
N GLY A 22 -6.35 4.03 11.67
CA GLY A 22 -7.37 5.00 12.12
C GLY A 22 -6.86 6.43 12.31
N THR A 23 -5.58 6.70 12.01
CA THR A 23 -5.02 8.05 12.02
C THR A 23 -4.91 8.58 10.59
N ILE A 24 -5.64 9.66 10.31
CA ILE A 24 -5.59 10.39 9.04
C ILE A 24 -4.19 10.95 8.83
N VAL A 25 -3.62 10.75 7.64
CA VAL A 25 -2.34 11.31 7.22
C VAL A 25 -2.56 12.36 6.12
N PRO A 26 -2.49 13.66 6.44
CA PRO A 26 -2.70 14.72 5.46
C PRO A 26 -1.73 14.65 4.29
N GLY A 27 -2.24 14.62 3.06
CA GLY A 27 -1.45 14.49 1.82
C GLY A 27 -1.17 13.05 1.39
N LEU A 28 -1.62 12.06 2.16
CA LEU A 28 -1.62 10.66 1.76
C LEU A 28 -2.86 10.36 0.91
N ARG A 29 -2.65 9.83 -0.29
CA ARG A 29 -3.71 9.35 -1.17
C ARG A 29 -3.62 7.83 -1.26
N ALA A 30 -4.75 7.15 -1.06
CA ALA A 30 -4.88 5.72 -1.28
C ALA A 30 -5.81 5.46 -2.47
N ASP A 31 -5.30 4.79 -3.50
CA ASP A 31 -6.09 4.31 -4.64
C ASP A 31 -6.27 2.79 -4.52
N PHE A 32 -7.53 2.35 -4.50
CA PHE A 32 -7.88 0.93 -4.38
C PHE A 32 -8.36 0.39 -5.71
N TYR A 33 -7.81 -0.76 -6.09
CA TYR A 33 -8.09 -1.46 -7.33
C TYR A 33 -8.59 -2.86 -7.03
N ARG A 34 -9.48 -3.39 -7.88
CA ARG A 34 -10.05 -4.74 -7.73
C ARG A 34 -10.06 -5.49 -9.04
N ARG A 35 -9.94 -6.81 -8.94
CA ARG A 35 -10.04 -7.75 -10.05
C ARG A 35 -10.69 -9.03 -9.57
N ALA A 36 -11.57 -9.62 -10.37
CA ALA A 36 -12.04 -10.98 -10.12
C ALA A 36 -10.89 -11.97 -10.24
N ASP A 37 -10.85 -12.97 -9.36
CA ASP A 37 -9.83 -14.03 -9.33
C ASP A 37 -10.49 -15.34 -8.89
N GLY A 38 -11.07 -16.04 -9.86
CA GLY A 38 -11.97 -17.17 -9.59
C GLY A 38 -13.17 -16.74 -8.76
N ASP A 39 -13.38 -17.42 -7.63
CA ASP A 39 -14.45 -17.13 -6.67
C ASP A 39 -14.10 -16.00 -5.68
N ARG A 40 -12.91 -15.39 -5.81
CA ARG A 40 -12.43 -14.34 -4.92
C ARG A 40 -12.24 -13.02 -5.67
N ILE A 41 -12.08 -11.94 -4.91
CA ILE A 41 -11.79 -10.62 -5.45
C ILE A 41 -10.41 -10.20 -4.94
N ALA A 42 -9.44 -10.16 -5.85
CA ALA A 42 -8.13 -9.59 -5.57
C ALA A 42 -8.26 -8.07 -5.41
N SER A 43 -7.58 -7.52 -4.40
CA SER A 43 -7.61 -6.10 -4.07
C SER A 43 -6.19 -5.58 -3.87
N VAL A 44 -5.90 -4.40 -4.42
CA VAL A 44 -4.62 -3.70 -4.27
C VAL A 44 -4.87 -2.28 -3.79
N GLY A 45 -4.21 -1.86 -2.73
CA GLY A 45 -4.11 -0.46 -2.30
C GLY A 45 -2.76 0.11 -2.71
N ARG A 46 -2.75 1.17 -3.52
CA ARG A 46 -1.57 1.96 -3.87
C ARG A 46 -1.61 3.27 -3.09
N TYR A 47 -0.57 3.53 -2.32
CA TYR A 47 -0.48 4.69 -1.46
C TYR A 47 0.57 5.64 -2.01
N SER A 48 0.18 6.90 -2.16
CA SER A 48 1.06 7.97 -2.63
C SER A 48 1.00 9.16 -1.68
N TYR A 49 2.15 9.74 -1.38
CA TYR A 49 2.28 10.92 -0.55
C TYR A 49 2.84 12.06 -1.39
N ARG A 50 2.10 13.18 -1.45
CA ARG A 50 2.49 14.35 -2.26
C ARG A 50 2.86 14.00 -3.72
N GLY A 51 2.11 13.05 -4.30
CA GLY A 51 2.30 12.58 -5.68
C GLY A 51 3.42 11.55 -5.89
N ARG A 52 4.09 11.10 -4.83
CA ARG A 52 5.11 10.04 -4.90
C ARG A 52 4.56 8.74 -4.32
N ASP A 53 4.75 7.62 -5.00
CA ASP A 53 4.39 6.32 -4.44
C ASP A 53 5.21 6.04 -3.19
N VAL A 54 4.57 5.46 -2.18
CA VAL A 54 5.19 5.11 -0.89
C VAL A 54 5.11 3.63 -0.63
N LEU A 55 3.94 3.03 -0.81
CA LEU A 55 3.76 1.59 -0.66
C LEU A 55 2.63 1.07 -1.53
N MET A 56 2.66 -0.23 -1.80
CA MET A 56 1.53 -1.00 -2.27
C MET A 56 1.30 -2.17 -1.33
N ALA A 57 0.03 -2.43 -1.02
CA ALA A 57 -0.37 -3.60 -0.24
C ALA A 57 -1.53 -4.29 -0.95
N TRP A 58 -1.53 -5.62 -0.98
CA TRP A 58 -2.54 -6.40 -1.70
C TRP A 58 -2.86 -7.72 -1.02
N GLY A 59 -3.97 -8.29 -1.44
CA GLY A 59 -4.53 -9.54 -0.94
C GLY A 59 -5.90 -9.72 -1.58
N TYR A 60 -6.82 -10.29 -0.81
CA TYR A 60 -8.20 -10.46 -1.25
C TYR A 60 -9.16 -9.69 -0.35
N THR A 61 -10.33 -9.29 -0.88
CA THR A 61 -11.30 -8.48 -0.12
C THR A 61 -11.95 -9.23 1.05
N ASP A 62 -11.88 -10.56 1.04
CA ASP A 62 -12.35 -11.45 2.11
C ASP A 62 -11.30 -11.66 3.21
N GLU A 63 -10.08 -11.12 3.06
CA GLU A 63 -9.02 -11.17 4.06
C GLU A 63 -9.06 -9.91 4.96
N LYS A 64 -8.91 -10.12 6.28
CA LYS A 64 -8.86 -9.01 7.26
C LYS A 64 -7.60 -8.16 7.13
N HIS A 65 -6.51 -8.76 6.69
CA HIS A 65 -5.19 -8.14 6.61
C HIS A 65 -4.64 -8.25 5.19
N CYS A 66 -3.76 -7.33 4.83
CA CYS A 66 -3.03 -7.42 3.58
C CYS A 66 -2.23 -8.73 3.57
N ARG A 67 -2.28 -9.43 2.46
CA ARG A 67 -1.51 -10.66 2.29
C ARG A 67 -0.05 -10.37 2.04
N GLN A 68 0.22 -9.31 1.28
CA GLN A 68 1.55 -8.92 0.85
C GLN A 68 1.65 -7.41 0.66
N HIS A 69 2.89 -6.90 0.65
CA HIS A 69 3.19 -5.51 0.37
C HIS A 69 4.56 -5.32 -0.29
N ALA A 70 4.79 -4.11 -0.78
CA ALA A 70 6.08 -3.60 -1.22
C ALA A 70 6.15 -2.10 -0.93
N VAL A 71 7.35 -1.61 -0.60
CA VAL A 71 7.61 -0.21 -0.25
C VAL A 71 8.43 0.45 -1.36
N ARG A 72 8.14 1.70 -1.67
CA ARG A 72 8.87 2.48 -2.66
C ARG A 72 9.99 3.26 -1.98
N SER A 73 11.22 3.07 -2.44
CA SER A 73 12.40 3.85 -2.07
C SER A 73 12.93 4.64 -3.27
N VAL A 74 14.01 5.40 -3.05
CA VAL A 74 14.75 6.10 -4.11
C VAL A 74 15.35 5.15 -5.14
N HIS A 75 15.59 3.89 -4.77
CA HIS A 75 16.16 2.86 -5.63
C HIS A 75 15.10 2.05 -6.39
N GLY A 76 13.81 2.28 -6.14
CA GLY A 76 12.72 1.56 -6.77
C GLY A 76 11.79 0.92 -5.76
N TRP A 77 11.02 -0.07 -6.20
CA TRP A 77 10.21 -0.88 -5.29
C TRP A 77 11.09 -1.90 -4.56
N SER A 78 10.82 -2.10 -3.28
CA SER A 78 11.42 -3.19 -2.51
C SER A 78 11.02 -4.56 -3.08
N ALA A 79 11.67 -5.60 -2.58
CA ALA A 79 11.13 -6.95 -2.70
C ALA A 79 9.71 -7.02 -2.11
N VAL A 80 8.91 -7.97 -2.61
CA VAL A 80 7.62 -8.30 -2.03
C VAL A 80 7.83 -8.95 -0.67
N ALA A 81 7.11 -8.48 0.34
CA ALA A 81 7.05 -9.07 1.66
C ALA A 81 5.63 -9.51 2.01
N ASP A 82 5.51 -10.51 2.87
CA ASP A 82 4.23 -11.01 3.35
C ASP A 82 3.69 -10.14 4.49
N GLY A 83 2.37 -10.10 4.62
CA GLY A 83 1.65 -9.30 5.62
C GLY A 83 1.46 -7.83 5.25
N CYS A 84 0.93 -7.06 6.20
CA CYS A 84 0.81 -5.61 6.10
C CYS A 84 2.18 -4.92 6.24
N PRO A 85 2.37 -3.74 5.62
CA PRO A 85 3.55 -2.93 5.89
C PRO A 85 3.54 -2.41 7.34
N ASP A 86 4.71 -2.32 7.96
CA ASP A 86 4.87 -1.61 9.22
C ASP A 86 4.91 -0.10 8.95
N VAL A 87 4.06 0.66 9.63
CA VAL A 87 4.01 2.12 9.54
C VAL A 87 4.18 2.72 10.93
N ARG A 88 4.99 3.77 11.04
CA ARG A 88 5.09 4.60 12.24
C ARG A 88 4.55 5.98 11.94
N LEU A 89 3.82 6.52 12.88
CA LEU A 89 3.29 7.89 12.85
C LEU A 89 4.12 8.74 13.82
N ASP A 90 4.53 9.91 13.38
CA ASP A 90 5.32 10.86 14.16
C ASP A 90 4.77 12.29 13.92
N GLY A 91 3.81 12.68 14.77
CA GLY A 91 3.10 13.96 14.63
C GLY A 91 2.42 14.09 13.27
N ASP A 92 2.90 15.02 12.45
CA ASP A 92 2.40 15.31 11.10
C ASP A 92 3.08 14.48 10.00
N SER A 93 3.94 13.53 10.36
CA SER A 93 4.72 12.70 9.44
C SER A 93 4.49 11.21 9.68
N PHE A 94 4.93 10.40 8.74
CA PHE A 94 4.96 8.95 8.88
C PHE A 94 6.21 8.34 8.26
N GLU A 95 6.54 7.13 8.70
CA GLU A 95 7.64 6.33 8.17
C GLU A 95 7.11 4.93 7.85
N VAL A 96 7.60 4.34 6.76
CA VAL A 96 7.22 2.99 6.34
C VAL A 96 8.45 2.11 6.37
N ARG A 97 8.33 0.95 7.01
CA ARG A 97 9.44 0.01 7.09
C ARG A 97 9.56 -0.81 5.82
N THR A 98 10.76 -0.86 5.27
CA THR A 98 11.08 -1.77 4.17
C THR A 98 11.25 -3.22 4.68
N PRO A 99 11.17 -4.22 3.79
CA PRO A 99 11.40 -5.62 4.15
C PRO A 99 12.79 -5.93 4.71
N ASP A 100 13.81 -5.15 4.35
CA ASP A 100 15.18 -5.21 4.89
C ASP A 100 15.34 -4.45 6.21
N GLY A 101 14.27 -3.82 6.70
CA GLY A 101 14.19 -3.26 8.05
C GLY A 101 14.53 -1.78 8.17
N GLU A 102 14.80 -1.10 7.05
CA GLU A 102 15.01 0.35 6.98
C GLU A 102 13.68 1.10 7.16
N TRP A 103 13.71 2.26 7.81
CA TRP A 103 12.54 3.14 7.93
C TRP A 103 12.66 4.27 6.92
N LEU A 104 11.71 4.35 5.98
CA LEU A 104 11.67 5.37 4.95
C LEU A 104 10.65 6.44 5.27
N ARG A 105 11.12 7.69 5.21
CA ARG A 105 10.26 8.88 5.28
C ARG A 105 9.99 9.38 3.85
N PRO A 106 8.73 9.42 3.39
CA PRO A 106 8.37 9.81 2.04
C PRO A 106 8.34 11.32 1.78
#